data_AF-A0A1A8P7C7-F1
#
_entry.id   AF-A0A1A8P7C7-F1
#
_cell.length_a   1.000
_cell.length_b   1.000
_cell.length_c   1.000
_cell.angle_alpha   90.00
_cell.angle_beta   90.00
_cell.angle_gamma   90.00
#
_symmetry.space_group_name_H-M   'P 1'
#
loop_
_entity.id
_entity.type
_entity.pdbx_description
1 polymer ?
#
loop_
_entity_poly.entity_id
_entity_poly.type
_entity_poly.pdbx_seq_one_letter_code
_entity_poly.pdbx_strand_id
1 'polypeptide(L)'
;MDKTGCYVAYISSPDNSCTCYLHAKLILTVARLSDGERIGSVQLHSKPLLLFVSEQQTVFVGFEDGSVGVYAVADVTVGEEEFIRERKSLEDH
;
A
#
# COMPACT_ATOMS: atom_id res chain seq x y z
N MET A 1 -16.14 -2.81 17.14
CA MET A 1 -14.91 -2.94 16.32
C MET A 1 -14.07 -1.71 16.57
N ASP A 2 -13.03 -1.92 17.34
CA ASP A 2 -11.85 -1.08 17.48
C ASP A 2 -11.32 -0.66 16.09
N LYS A 3 -11.15 0.65 15.90
CA LYS A 3 -10.87 1.32 14.61
C LYS A 3 -9.38 1.31 14.24
N THR A 4 -8.64 0.28 14.65
CA THR A 4 -7.16 0.31 14.63
C THR A 4 -6.54 0.06 13.24
N GLY A 5 -7.35 0.08 12.18
CA GLY A 5 -6.89 0.09 10.80
C GLY A 5 -8.02 0.46 9.84
N CYS A 6 -7.78 1.46 8.98
CA CYS A 6 -8.75 1.90 7.97
C CYS A 6 -8.62 1.10 6.66
N TYR A 7 -7.46 0.46 6.44
CA TYR A 7 -7.11 -0.17 5.18
C TYR A 7 -6.49 -1.54 5.37
N VAL A 8 -6.63 -2.37 4.34
CA VAL A 8 -5.85 -3.58 4.13
C VAL A 8 -5.02 -3.43 2.87
N ALA A 9 -3.74 -3.78 2.96
CA ALA A 9 -2.86 -3.92 1.82
C ALA A 9 -2.60 -5.41 1.58
N TYR A 10 -2.68 -5.85 0.33
CA TYR A 10 -2.39 -7.23 -0.05
C TYR A 10 -1.76 -7.29 -1.44
N ILE A 11 -1.06 -8.40 -1.71
CA ILE A 11 -0.41 -8.65 -2.98
C ILE A 11 -1.11 -9.82 -3.65
N SER A 12 -1.52 -9.64 -4.90
CA SER A 12 -2.14 -10.68 -5.71
C SER A 12 -1.35 -10.93 -6.99
N SER A 13 -1.41 -12.17 -7.48
CA SER A 13 -1.04 -12.49 -8.86
C SER A 13 -2.19 -12.12 -9.80
N PRO A 14 -1.89 -11.65 -11.01
CA PRO A 14 -2.93 -11.47 -12.02
C PRO A 14 -3.51 -12.84 -12.42
N ASP A 15 -4.81 -12.89 -12.76
CA ASP A 15 -5.56 -14.10 -13.17
C ASP A 15 -5.14 -14.68 -14.54
N ASN A 16 -3.98 -14.26 -15.04
CA ASN A 16 -3.48 -14.60 -16.36
C ASN A 16 -2.77 -15.94 -16.25
N SER A 17 -3.13 -16.93 -17.07
CA SER A 17 -2.41 -18.21 -17.15
C SER A 17 -0.98 -18.07 -17.73
N CYS A 18 -0.58 -16.87 -18.15
CA CYS A 18 0.72 -16.59 -18.73
C CYS A 18 1.76 -16.26 -17.65
N THR A 19 2.76 -17.13 -17.52
CA THR A 19 3.86 -17.01 -16.54
C THR A 19 5.01 -16.11 -16.98
N CYS A 20 4.89 -15.41 -18.11
CA CYS A 20 5.97 -14.53 -18.55
C CYS A 20 6.12 -13.33 -17.61
N TYR A 21 7.36 -12.91 -17.36
CA TYR A 21 7.71 -11.88 -16.38
C TYR A 21 6.93 -10.56 -16.55
N LEU A 22 6.55 -10.20 -17.79
CA LEU A 22 5.77 -8.99 -18.07
C LEU A 22 4.29 -9.13 -17.69
N HIS A 23 3.70 -10.32 -17.79
CA HIS A 23 2.29 -10.59 -17.51
C HIS A 23 2.02 -11.23 -16.15
N ALA A 24 3.07 -11.70 -15.47
CA ALA A 24 3.03 -12.25 -14.11
C ALA A 24 3.36 -11.20 -13.03
N LYS A 25 3.34 -9.91 -13.38
CA LYS A 25 3.66 -8.84 -12.42
C LYS A 25 2.65 -8.83 -11.28
N LEU A 26 3.15 -9.04 -10.08
CA LEU A 26 2.38 -8.99 -8.85
C LEU A 26 1.82 -7.59 -8.64
N ILE A 27 0.60 -7.54 -8.10
CA ILE A 27 -0.14 -6.29 -7.91
C ILE A 27 -0.29 -6.06 -6.41
N LEU A 28 0.26 -4.94 -5.94
CA LEU A 28 -0.08 -4.42 -4.61
C LEU A 28 -1.43 -3.72 -4.71
N THR A 29 -2.39 -4.13 -3.89
CA THR A 29 -3.72 -3.54 -3.82
C THR A 29 -3.97 -3.04 -2.40
N VAL A 30 -4.58 -1.86 -2.29
CA VAL A 30 -5.07 -1.31 -1.02
C VAL A 30 -6.59 -1.19 -1.11
N ALA A 31 -7.28 -1.69 -0.09
CA ALA A 31 -8.72 -1.61 0.03
C ALA A 31 -9.13 -1.06 1.40
N ARG A 32 -10.23 -0.32 1.44
CA ARG A 32 -10.81 0.20 2.68
C ARG A 32 -11.52 -0.93 3.42
N LEU A 33 -11.25 -1.05 4.71
CA LEU A 33 -11.77 -2.15 5.53
C LEU A 33 -13.28 -2.05 5.80
N SER A 34 -13.85 -0.85 5.76
CA SER A 34 -15.27 -0.64 6.10
C SER A 34 -16.24 -1.22 5.07
N ASP A 35 -15.88 -1.21 3.79
CA ASP A 35 -16.73 -1.62 2.68
C ASP A 35 -16.03 -2.52 1.65
N GLY A 36 -14.71 -2.74 1.80
CA GLY A 36 -13.91 -3.51 0.86
C GLY A 36 -13.62 -2.78 -0.45
N GLU A 37 -13.95 -1.48 -0.56
CA GLU A 37 -13.68 -0.72 -1.78
C GLU A 37 -12.17 -0.65 -2.04
N ARG A 38 -11.77 -0.93 -3.29
CA ARG A 38 -10.38 -0.76 -3.72
C ARG A 38 -10.06 0.73 -3.84
N ILE A 39 -9.14 1.18 -3.01
CA ILE A 39 -8.63 2.55 -3.02
C ILE A 39 -7.57 2.72 -4.11
N GLY A 40 -6.72 1.72 -4.31
CA GLY A 40 -5.68 1.79 -5.32
C GLY A 40 -5.00 0.45 -5.58
N SER A 41 -4.29 0.38 -6.69
CA SER A 41 -3.45 -0.76 -7.05
C SER A 41 -2.27 -0.35 -7.90
N VAL A 42 -1.12 -0.97 -7.68
CA VAL A 42 0.12 -0.72 -8.43
C VAL A 42 0.82 -2.03 -8.78
N GLN A 43 1.42 -2.09 -9.97
CA GLN A 43 2.26 -3.22 -10.36
C GLN A 43 3.61 -3.13 -9.67
N LEU A 44 4.05 -4.23 -9.09
CA LEU A 44 5.37 -4.36 -8.49
C LEU A 44 6.42 -4.62 -9.57
N HIS A 45 7.60 -4.03 -9.38
CA HIS A 45 8.71 -4.15 -10.32
C HIS A 45 9.51 -5.45 -10.12
N SER A 46 9.46 -6.02 -8.92
CA SER A 46 10.23 -7.19 -8.50
C SER A 46 9.40 -8.06 -7.55
N LYS A 47 9.91 -9.23 -7.20
CA LYS A 47 9.23 -10.18 -6.33
C LYS A 47 9.27 -9.70 -4.86
N PRO A 48 8.13 -9.56 -4.19
CA PRO A 48 8.05 -9.13 -2.80
C PRO A 48 8.35 -10.31 -1.86
N LEU A 49 9.00 -10.01 -0.75
CA LEU A 49 9.22 -10.91 0.38
C LEU A 49 8.47 -10.47 1.63
N LEU A 50 8.26 -9.17 1.78
CA LEU A 50 7.70 -8.56 2.98
C LEU A 50 6.71 -7.47 2.59
N LEU A 51 5.63 -7.38 3.36
CA LEU A 51 4.63 -6.33 3.26
C LEU A 51 4.37 -5.78 4.66
N PHE A 52 4.51 -4.47 4.83
CA PHE A 52 4.27 -3.78 6.09
C PHE A 52 3.41 -2.55 5.85
N VAL A 53 2.44 -2.33 6.74
CA VAL A 53 1.58 -1.13 6.73
C VAL A 53 1.81 -0.40 8.03
N SER A 54 2.20 0.86 7.92
CA SER A 54 2.34 1.76 9.06
C SER A 54 1.01 2.39 9.45
N GLU A 55 0.93 2.92 10.68
CA GLU A 55 -0.23 3.67 11.17
C GLU A 55 -0.52 4.91 10.30
N GLN A 56 0.52 5.51 9.71
CA GLN A 56 0.46 6.65 8.79
C GLN A 56 0.00 6.30 7.36
N GLN A 57 -0.65 5.14 7.19
CA GLN A 57 -1.18 4.69 5.90
C GLN A 57 -0.11 4.60 4.79
N THR A 58 1.15 4.41 5.19
CA THR A 58 2.26 4.15 4.27
C THR A 58 2.50 2.65 4.21
N VAL A 59 2.59 2.12 3.00
CA VAL A 59 2.83 0.71 2.70
C VAL A 59 4.27 0.54 2.23
N PHE A 60 4.98 -0.39 2.89
CA PHE A 60 6.34 -0.76 2.56
C PHE A 60 6.36 -2.17 1.99
N VAL A 61 7.07 -2.35 0.88
CA VAL A 61 7.27 -3.64 0.23
C VAL A 61 8.77 -3.93 0.16
N GLY A 62 9.21 -4.97 0.86
CA GLY A 62 10.58 -5.46 0.76
C GLY A 62 10.69 -6.46 -0.38
N PHE A 63 11.69 -6.30 -1.26
CA PHE A 63 11.89 -7.14 -2.44
C PHE A 63 13.06 -8.13 -2.25
N GLU A 64 13.07 -9.21 -3.05
CA GLU A 64 14.13 -10.23 -3.02
C GLU A 64 15.52 -9.67 -3.36
N ASP A 65 15.60 -8.60 -4.13
CA ASP A 65 16.86 -7.93 -4.49
C ASP A 65 17.41 -7.02 -3.37
N GLY A 66 16.73 -6.97 -2.22
CA GLY A 66 17.10 -6.15 -1.07
C GLY A 66 16.61 -4.70 -1.15
N SER A 67 15.93 -4.29 -2.23
CA SER A 67 15.31 -2.97 -2.32
C SER A 67 14.01 -2.89 -1.52
N VAL A 68 13.57 -1.65 -1.23
CA VAL A 68 12.30 -1.38 -0.54
C VAL A 68 11.50 -0.36 -1.35
N GLY A 69 10.25 -0.72 -1.65
CA GLY A 69 9.26 0.17 -2.25
C GLY A 69 8.41 0.83 -1.17
N VAL A 70 8.18 2.13 -1.29
CA VAL A 70 7.35 2.91 -0.35
C VAL A 70 6.18 3.50 -1.12
N TYR A 71 4.97 3.24 -0.64
CA TYR A 71 3.72 3.65 -1.29
C TYR A 71 2.84 4.38 -0.28
N ALA A 72 2.43 5.60 -0.62
CA ALA A 72 1.47 6.36 0.19
C ALA A 72 0.04 6.03 -0.27
N VAL A 73 -0.86 5.83 0.69
CA VAL A 73 -2.29 5.71 0.41
C VAL A 73 -2.89 7.12 0.42
N ALA A 74 -3.37 7.57 -0.75
CA ALA A 74 -4.10 8.82 -0.87
C ALA A 74 -5.60 8.52 -0.93
N ASP A 75 -6.26 8.48 0.22
CA ASP A 75 -7.72 8.37 0.31
C ASP A 75 -8.32 9.72 0.69
N VAL A 76 -9.22 10.23 -0.15
CA VAL A 76 -9.89 11.54 0.04
C VAL A 76 -10.86 11.50 1.23
N THR A 77 -11.23 10.32 1.73
CA THR A 77 -12.22 10.15 2.79
C THR A 77 -11.65 10.18 4.22
N VAL A 78 -10.34 9.98 4.39
CA VAL A 78 -9.67 10.24 5.67
C VAL A 78 -9.20 11.69 5.62
N GLY A 79 -9.92 12.56 6.32
CA GLY A 79 -9.82 14.00 6.20
C GLY A 79 -8.39 14.52 6.08
N GLU A 80 -8.19 15.45 5.14
CA GLU A 80 -6.94 16.19 4.90
C GLU A 80 -6.27 16.72 6.18
N GLU A 81 -7.04 16.87 7.27
CA GLU A 81 -6.61 17.36 8.57
C GLU A 81 -5.56 16.48 9.27
N GLU A 82 -5.59 15.14 9.11
CA GLU A 82 -4.62 14.24 9.76
C GLU A 82 -3.28 14.24 8.99
N PHE A 83 -3.36 14.23 7.66
CA PHE A 83 -2.19 14.27 6.77
C PHE A 83 -1.47 15.64 6.77
N ILE A 84 -2.19 16.74 7.01
CA ILE A 84 -1.61 18.10 7.12
C ILE A 84 -0.98 18.35 8.49
N ARG A 85 -1.49 17.74 9.57
CA ARG A 85 -0.91 17.87 10.92
C ARG A 85 0.50 17.28 11.01
N GLU A 86 0.76 16.17 10.34
CA GLU A 86 2.06 15.49 10.43
C GLU A 86 3.17 16.19 9.63
N ARG A 87 2.87 16.82 8.49
CA ARG A 87 3.88 17.59 7.74
C ARG A 87 4.46 18.74 8.55
N LYS A 88 3.64 19.39 9.38
CA LYS A 88 4.10 20.45 10.29
C LYS A 88 4.96 19.92 11.43
N SER A 89 4.75 18.68 11.88
CA SER A 89 5.57 18.05 12.93
C SER A 89 7.00 17.75 12.48
N LEU A 90 7.25 17.61 11.19
CA LEU A 90 8.57 17.32 10.63
C LEU A 90 9.37 18.58 10.30
N GLU A 91 8.73 19.75 10.32
CA GLU A 91 9.37 21.04 10.05
C GLU A 91 9.81 21.77 11.35
N ASP A 92 9.45 21.24 12.53
CA ASP A 92 9.76 21.80 13.86
C ASP A 92 10.96 21.12 14.56
N HIS A 93 11.87 20.46 13.81
CA HIS A 93 13.12 19.90 14.34
C HIS A 93 14.35 20.27 13.52
#